data_AF-A0A8C9KVZ5-F1
#
_entry.id   AF-A0A8C9KVZ5-F1
#
_cell.length_a   1.000
_cell.length_b   1.000
_cell.length_c   1.000
_cell.angle_alpha   90.00
_cell.angle_beta   90.00
_cell.angle_gamma   90.00
#
_symmetry.space_group_name_H-M   'P 1'
#
loop_
_entity.id
_entity.type
_entity.pdbx_description
1 polymer ?
#
loop_
_entity_poly.entity_id
_entity_poly.type
_entity_poly.pdbx_seq_one_letter_code
_entity_poly.pdbx_strand_id
1 'polypeptide(L)'
;MEAVAFLCLAAAVLGWGFLWVWDSWERMKGQKPAGLPGDGSRTLLVIAHPDDEAMFFAPTVLGLARLRHRLSLLCFSAGNYYNQGEIRKKELLQSCDVLGIPPSSIMIIDNRDFPDDPGVQWDTEHVASTLLQHIEVNSINLVVTFDAGGVSGHSNHVALYAAVRVFRAHTSVSERVTQVYLPPGPALYSASDPGCPLRAHQQRSGPGQESHVLPPQPAALVPPPLRALLQVHENQLSALPLKP
;
A
#
# COMPACT_ATOMS: atom_id res chain seq x y z
N MET A 1 -17.37 25.82 50.74
CA MET A 1 -15.96 25.77 50.30
C MET A 1 -15.67 24.48 49.52
N GLU A 2 -16.09 23.31 50.02
CA GLU A 2 -15.77 22.02 49.37
C GLU A 2 -16.46 21.78 48.03
N ALA A 3 -17.77 22.09 47.89
CA ALA A 3 -18.50 21.90 46.63
C ALA A 3 -17.92 22.72 45.46
N VAL A 4 -17.38 23.91 45.76
CA VAL A 4 -16.71 24.77 44.77
C VAL A 4 -15.39 24.14 44.33
N ALA A 5 -14.63 23.57 45.27
CA ALA A 5 -13.39 22.86 44.94
C ALA A 5 -13.64 21.62 44.07
N PHE A 6 -14.68 20.83 44.35
CA PHE A 6 -15.07 19.69 43.51
C PHE A 6 -15.50 20.10 42.10
N LEU A 7 -16.28 21.19 41.97
CA LEU A 7 -16.67 21.74 40.66
C LEU A 7 -15.46 22.24 39.87
N CYS A 8 -14.52 22.93 40.52
CA CYS A 8 -13.29 23.38 39.87
C CYS A 8 -12.42 22.21 39.41
N LEU A 9 -12.33 21.15 40.20
CA LEU A 9 -11.53 19.96 39.87
C LEU A 9 -12.15 19.17 38.71
N ALA A 10 -13.49 19.02 38.70
CA ALA A 10 -14.21 18.40 37.59
C ALA A 10 -14.06 19.20 36.29
N ALA A 11 -14.17 20.54 36.35
CA ALA A 11 -13.99 21.41 35.18
C ALA A 11 -12.55 21.34 34.63
N ALA A 12 -11.54 21.27 35.51
CA ALA A 12 -10.15 21.12 35.10
C ALA A 12 -9.89 19.77 34.39
N VAL A 13 -10.44 18.66 34.90
CA VAL A 13 -10.31 17.34 34.29
C VAL A 13 -11.00 17.28 32.94
N LEU A 14 -12.21 17.82 32.82
CA LEU A 14 -12.95 17.86 31.55
C LEU A 14 -12.27 18.78 30.53
N GLY A 15 -11.76 19.93 30.96
CA GLY A 15 -10.98 20.85 30.11
C GLY A 15 -9.69 20.22 29.61
N TRP A 16 -8.96 19.51 30.49
CA TRP A 16 -7.75 18.78 30.12
C TRP A 16 -8.05 17.62 29.16
N GLY A 17 -9.12 16.85 29.42
CA GLY A 17 -9.56 15.78 28.53
C GLY A 17 -9.96 16.30 27.15
N PHE A 18 -10.69 17.41 27.09
CA PHE A 18 -11.07 18.05 25.82
C PHE A 18 -9.85 18.59 25.06
N LEU A 19 -8.91 19.26 25.75
CA LEU A 19 -7.66 19.73 25.14
C LEU A 19 -6.80 18.58 24.62
N TRP A 20 -6.71 17.48 25.37
CA TRP A 20 -5.98 16.28 24.94
C TRP A 20 -6.62 15.64 23.70
N VAL A 21 -7.95 15.46 23.69
CA VAL A 21 -8.68 14.95 22.53
C VAL A 21 -8.55 15.88 21.32
N TRP A 22 -8.65 17.19 21.53
CA TRP A 22 -8.49 18.20 20.47
C TRP A 22 -7.08 18.19 19.88
N ASP A 23 -6.05 18.16 20.73
CA ASP A 23 -4.66 18.14 20.32
C ASP A 23 -4.27 16.80 19.66
N SER A 24 -4.84 15.68 20.10
CA SER A 24 -4.76 14.39 19.40
C SER A 24 -5.45 14.44 18.02
N TRP A 25 -6.60 15.10 17.93
CA TRP A 25 -7.34 15.28 16.67
C TRP A 25 -6.61 16.19 15.68
N GLU A 26 -6.01 17.28 16.15
CA GLU A 26 -5.18 18.16 15.32
C GLU A 26 -3.87 17.50 14.89
N ARG A 27 -3.25 16.66 15.75
CA ARG A 27 -2.11 15.81 15.34
C ARG A 27 -2.46 14.82 14.25
N MET A 28 -3.67 14.25 14.29
CA MET A 28 -4.17 13.33 13.26
C MET A 28 -4.47 14.07 11.94
N LYS A 29 -4.94 15.32 11.98
CA LYS A 29 -5.13 16.15 10.78
C LYS A 29 -3.81 16.66 10.17
N GLY A 30 -2.78 16.84 11.00
CA GLY A 30 -1.54 17.54 10.64
C GLY A 30 -0.41 16.65 10.09
N GLN A 31 -0.54 15.32 10.12
CA GLN A 31 0.48 14.43 9.54
C GLN A 31 0.43 14.45 8.01
N LYS A 32 0.99 15.49 7.40
CA LYS A 32 1.62 15.31 6.09
C LYS A 32 2.72 14.28 6.27
N PRO A 33 2.74 13.16 5.52
CA PRO A 33 3.82 12.19 5.61
C PRO A 33 5.14 12.91 5.32
N ALA A 34 5.98 13.03 6.34
CA ALA A 34 7.24 13.76 6.25
C ALA A 34 8.11 13.11 5.17
N GLY A 35 8.50 13.89 4.16
CA GLY A 35 9.44 13.46 3.10
C GLY A 35 8.83 12.87 1.83
N LEU A 36 7.50 12.78 1.70
CA LEU A 36 6.88 12.42 0.42
C LEU A 36 6.81 13.63 -0.52
N PRO A 37 7.18 13.48 -1.82
CA PRO A 37 6.96 14.49 -2.84
C PRO A 37 5.50 14.98 -2.86
N GLY A 38 5.29 16.27 -3.11
CA GLY A 38 3.96 16.91 -3.03
C GLY A 38 2.93 16.41 -4.06
N ASP A 39 1.74 17.02 -4.00
CA ASP A 39 0.61 16.80 -4.92
C ASP A 39 1.06 16.75 -6.39
N GLY A 40 0.48 15.83 -7.18
CA GLY A 40 0.75 15.66 -8.60
C GLY A 40 2.01 14.86 -8.93
N SER A 41 2.71 14.32 -7.93
CA SER A 41 3.90 13.50 -8.11
C SER A 41 3.66 12.21 -8.89
N ARG A 42 4.59 11.85 -9.79
CA ARG A 42 4.53 10.62 -10.61
C ARG A 42 5.19 9.46 -9.88
N THR A 43 4.37 8.62 -9.26
CA THR A 43 4.84 7.53 -8.42
C THR A 43 4.72 6.20 -9.15
N LEU A 44 5.82 5.45 -9.19
CA LEU A 44 5.89 4.11 -9.73
C LEU A 44 5.85 3.09 -8.59
N LEU A 45 4.85 2.22 -8.59
CA LEU A 45 4.86 1.00 -7.80
C LEU A 45 5.57 -0.11 -8.60
N VAL A 46 6.61 -0.70 -8.02
CA VAL A 46 7.38 -1.78 -8.63
C VAL A 46 7.15 -3.06 -7.83
N ILE A 47 6.55 -4.07 -8.48
CA ILE A 47 6.24 -5.37 -7.90
C ILE A 47 6.86 -6.51 -8.72
N ALA A 48 6.99 -7.69 -8.12
CA ALA A 48 7.55 -8.84 -8.80
C ALA A 48 6.46 -9.62 -9.54
N HIS A 49 5.30 -9.80 -8.91
CA HIS A 49 4.27 -10.71 -9.37
C HIS A 49 2.86 -10.10 -9.35
N PRO A 50 1.94 -10.60 -10.20
CA PRO A 50 0.52 -10.28 -10.14
C PRO A 50 -0.16 -10.79 -8.85
N ASP A 51 -0.42 -9.90 -7.88
CA ASP A 51 -1.07 -10.12 -6.56
C ASP A 51 -0.40 -9.24 -5.48
N ASP A 52 0.90 -8.96 -5.64
CA ASP A 52 1.69 -8.14 -4.74
C ASP A 52 1.05 -6.75 -4.46
N GLU A 53 0.44 -6.16 -5.48
CA GLU A 53 -0.20 -4.85 -5.39
C GLU A 53 -1.35 -4.84 -4.38
N ALA A 54 -2.13 -5.92 -4.36
CA ALA A 54 -3.26 -6.08 -3.47
C ALA A 54 -2.82 -6.62 -2.10
N MET A 55 -1.89 -7.58 -2.11
CA MET A 55 -1.44 -8.29 -0.92
C MET A 55 -0.58 -7.41 0.00
N PHE A 56 0.34 -6.63 -0.57
CA PHE A 56 1.32 -5.85 0.20
C PHE A 56 1.12 -4.35 0.08
N PHE A 57 0.64 -3.85 -1.05
CA PHE A 57 0.67 -2.41 -1.35
C PHE A 57 -0.69 -1.72 -1.38
N ALA A 58 -1.82 -2.42 -1.21
CA ALA A 58 -3.14 -1.79 -1.27
C ALA A 58 -3.29 -0.58 -0.31
N PRO A 59 -2.88 -0.65 0.98
CA PRO A 59 -2.93 0.52 1.86
C PRO A 59 -2.07 1.69 1.35
N THR A 60 -0.90 1.39 0.79
CA THR A 60 0.05 2.37 0.25
C THR A 60 -0.49 3.06 -0.99
N VAL A 61 -1.04 2.28 -1.93
CA VAL A 61 -1.68 2.77 -3.15
C VAL A 61 -2.84 3.70 -2.80
N LEU A 62 -3.71 3.30 -1.87
CA LEU A 62 -4.82 4.14 -1.41
C LEU A 62 -4.34 5.41 -0.69
N GLY A 63 -3.23 5.33 0.07
CA GLY A 63 -2.61 6.50 0.69
C GLY A 63 -2.09 7.51 -0.34
N LEU A 64 -1.32 7.04 -1.31
CA LEU A 64 -0.76 7.85 -2.39
C LEU A 64 -1.86 8.46 -3.28
N ALA A 65 -2.94 7.73 -3.53
CA ALA A 65 -4.10 8.24 -4.25
C ALA A 65 -4.79 9.40 -3.50
N ARG A 66 -4.92 9.30 -2.16
CA ARG A 66 -5.44 10.40 -1.33
C ARG A 66 -4.54 11.64 -1.35
N LEU A 67 -3.23 11.43 -1.47
CA LEU A 67 -2.23 12.48 -1.66
C LEU A 67 -2.16 12.98 -3.11
N ARG A 68 -3.06 12.52 -4.00
CA ARG A 68 -3.17 12.93 -5.41
C ARG A 68 -1.91 12.64 -6.24
N HIS A 69 -1.18 11.58 -5.88
CA HIS A 69 -0.08 11.08 -6.73
C HIS A 69 -0.65 10.47 -8.01
N ARG A 70 0.06 10.64 -9.13
CA ARG A 70 -0.21 9.96 -10.39
C ARG A 70 0.50 8.62 -10.35
N LEU A 71 -0.26 7.55 -10.11
CA LEU A 71 0.28 6.22 -9.90
C LEU A 71 0.41 5.45 -11.22
N SER A 72 1.56 4.82 -11.39
CA SER A 72 1.83 3.81 -12.42
C SER A 72 2.37 2.54 -11.76
N LEU A 73 2.24 1.40 -12.44
CA LEU A 73 2.69 0.11 -11.94
C LEU A 73 3.59 -0.58 -12.96
N LEU A 74 4.72 -1.10 -12.48
CA LEU A 74 5.60 -1.99 -13.24
C LEU A 74 5.68 -3.34 -12.51
N CYS A 75 5.19 -4.38 -13.18
CA CYS A 75 5.27 -5.76 -12.72
C CYS A 75 6.38 -6.48 -13.49
N PHE A 76 7.39 -7.01 -12.80
CA PHE A 76 8.56 -7.59 -13.43
C PHE A 76 8.33 -8.99 -14.02
N SER A 77 7.26 -9.68 -13.64
CA SER A 77 6.91 -10.99 -14.22
C SER A 77 5.41 -11.11 -14.46
N ALA A 78 5.03 -11.97 -15.40
CA ALA A 78 3.63 -12.37 -15.60
C ALA A 78 3.13 -13.35 -14.52
N GLY A 79 3.96 -13.77 -13.56
CA GLY A 79 3.56 -14.69 -12.50
C GLY A 79 3.31 -16.12 -12.99
N ASN A 80 4.08 -16.55 -14.01
CA ASN A 80 3.77 -17.74 -14.79
C ASN A 80 4.31 -19.07 -14.19
N TYR A 81 4.67 -19.13 -12.91
CA TYR A 81 5.23 -20.36 -12.31
C TYR A 81 4.35 -21.60 -12.52
N TYR A 82 3.03 -21.44 -12.38
CA TYR A 82 2.03 -22.50 -12.58
C TYR A 82 1.44 -22.54 -14.01
N ASN A 83 2.08 -21.92 -15.00
CA ASN A 83 1.55 -21.75 -16.36
C ASN A 83 0.22 -20.97 -16.43
N GLN A 84 0.02 -20.01 -15.52
CA GLN A 84 -1.21 -19.21 -15.38
C GLN A 84 -1.01 -17.72 -15.69
N GLY A 85 0.11 -17.34 -16.32
CA GLY A 85 0.49 -15.94 -16.52
C GLY A 85 -0.55 -15.12 -17.28
N GLU A 86 -1.20 -15.69 -18.29
CA GLU A 86 -2.28 -15.00 -19.03
C GLU A 86 -3.51 -14.69 -18.16
N ILE A 87 -3.81 -15.56 -17.19
CA ILE A 87 -4.92 -15.36 -16.25
C ILE A 87 -4.50 -14.29 -15.24
N ARG A 88 -3.33 -14.46 -14.63
CA ARG A 88 -2.78 -13.56 -13.62
C ARG A 88 -2.55 -12.13 -14.12
N LYS A 89 -2.14 -11.95 -15.38
CA LYS A 89 -2.09 -10.62 -16.03
C LYS A 89 -3.46 -9.93 -16.02
N LYS A 90 -4.53 -10.65 -16.35
CA LYS A 90 -5.89 -10.10 -16.35
C LYS A 90 -6.36 -9.78 -14.94
N GLU A 91 -6.05 -10.66 -13.98
CA GLU A 91 -6.35 -10.44 -12.55
C GLU A 91 -5.65 -9.19 -12.02
N LEU A 92 -4.36 -8.99 -12.34
CA LEU A 92 -3.63 -7.77 -11.96
C LEU A 92 -4.26 -6.51 -12.56
N LEU A 93 -4.64 -6.52 -13.84
CA LEU A 93 -5.31 -5.38 -14.46
C LEU A 93 -6.65 -5.06 -13.78
N GLN A 94 -7.43 -6.08 -13.42
CA GLN A 94 -8.71 -5.92 -12.71
C GLN A 94 -8.50 -5.42 -11.27
N SER A 95 -7.52 -5.96 -10.57
CA SER A 95 -7.14 -5.54 -9.22
C SER A 95 -6.70 -4.07 -9.22
N CYS A 96 -5.87 -3.68 -10.18
CA CYS A 96 -5.43 -2.29 -10.35
C CYS A 96 -6.57 -1.33 -10.67
N ASP A 97 -7.57 -1.75 -11.47
CA ASP A 97 -8.76 -0.94 -11.74
C ASP A 97 -9.54 -0.64 -10.44
N VAL A 98 -9.68 -1.64 -9.56
CA VAL A 98 -10.27 -1.45 -8.22
C VAL A 98 -9.44 -0.49 -7.37
N LEU A 99 -8.11 -0.60 -7.42
CA LEU A 99 -7.18 0.29 -6.71
C LEU A 99 -7.09 1.70 -7.32
N GLY A 100 -7.71 1.94 -8.48
CA GLY A 100 -7.73 3.23 -9.17
C GLY A 100 -6.49 3.53 -10.02
N ILE A 101 -5.70 2.52 -10.38
CA ILE A 101 -4.58 2.63 -11.30
C ILE A 101 -5.08 2.31 -12.73
N PRO A 102 -5.06 3.27 -13.67
CA PRO A 102 -5.61 3.04 -15.00
C PRO A 102 -4.75 2.03 -15.79
N PRO A 103 -5.35 1.17 -16.63
CA PRO A 103 -4.61 0.17 -17.42
C PRO A 103 -3.49 0.75 -18.29
N SER A 104 -3.64 1.99 -18.77
CA SER A 104 -2.61 2.68 -19.57
C SER A 104 -1.35 3.05 -18.77
N SER A 105 -1.38 2.97 -17.45
CA SER A 105 -0.26 3.23 -16.55
C SER A 105 0.31 1.94 -15.94
N ILE A 106 -0.06 0.78 -16.48
CA ILE A 106 0.40 -0.54 -16.03
C ILE A 106 1.27 -1.15 -17.12
N MET A 107 2.45 -1.61 -16.75
CA MET A 107 3.35 -2.39 -17.59
C MET A 107 3.65 -3.71 -16.89
N ILE A 108 3.50 -4.82 -17.62
CA ILE A 108 3.84 -6.15 -17.14
C ILE A 108 4.92 -6.68 -18.07
N ILE A 109 6.07 -7.02 -17.51
CA ILE A 109 7.14 -7.66 -18.27
C ILE A 109 6.80 -9.15 -18.40
N ASP A 110 6.71 -9.60 -19.65
CA ASP A 110 6.40 -10.97 -20.01
C ASP A 110 7.43 -11.46 -21.03
N ASN A 111 8.63 -11.75 -20.52
CA ASN A 111 9.75 -12.23 -21.29
C ASN A 111 10.59 -13.23 -20.47
N ARG A 112 11.71 -13.70 -21.03
CA ARG A 112 12.56 -14.72 -20.40
C ARG A 112 13.58 -14.16 -19.41
N ASP A 113 13.69 -12.84 -19.30
CA ASP A 113 14.72 -12.19 -18.50
C ASP A 113 14.37 -12.23 -17.00
N PHE A 114 13.07 -12.20 -16.69
CA PHE A 114 12.54 -12.18 -15.32
C PHE A 114 11.48 -13.29 -15.09
N PRO A 115 11.89 -14.57 -15.14
CA PRO A 115 10.97 -15.68 -14.94
C PRO A 115 10.45 -15.72 -13.50
N ASP A 116 9.19 -16.08 -13.34
CA ASP A 116 8.61 -16.44 -12.05
C ASP A 116 9.01 -17.89 -11.70
N ASP A 117 10.22 -18.05 -11.15
CA ASP A 117 10.77 -19.33 -10.72
C ASP A 117 11.56 -19.14 -9.41
N PRO A 118 11.15 -19.77 -8.29
CA PRO A 118 11.88 -19.69 -7.02
C PRO A 118 13.33 -20.19 -7.07
N GLY A 119 13.66 -21.03 -8.06
CA GLY A 119 15.01 -21.56 -8.27
C GLY A 119 15.92 -20.65 -9.10
N VAL A 120 15.39 -19.55 -9.66
CA VAL A 120 16.15 -18.61 -10.50
C VAL A 120 16.33 -17.30 -9.74
N GLN A 121 17.57 -16.82 -9.71
CA GLN A 121 17.88 -15.50 -9.18
C GLN A 121 17.94 -14.49 -10.33
N TRP A 122 17.16 -13.42 -10.24
CA TRP A 122 17.22 -12.34 -11.22
C TRP A 122 18.55 -11.59 -11.14
N ASP A 123 19.10 -11.26 -12.30
CA ASP A 123 20.29 -10.41 -12.39
C ASP A 123 19.94 -8.99 -11.94
N THR A 124 20.54 -8.56 -10.84
CA THR A 124 20.28 -7.27 -10.21
C THR A 124 20.64 -6.10 -11.12
N GLU A 125 21.70 -6.21 -11.93
CA GLU A 125 22.09 -5.14 -12.87
C GLU A 125 21.10 -5.05 -14.02
N HIS A 126 20.57 -6.18 -14.48
CA HIS A 126 19.53 -6.20 -15.51
C HIS A 126 18.21 -5.62 -14.99
N VAL A 127 17.76 -6.05 -13.80
CA VAL A 127 16.57 -5.45 -13.14
C VAL A 127 16.76 -3.94 -12.99
N ALA A 128 17.96 -3.50 -12.56
CA ALA A 128 18.29 -2.10 -12.43
C ALA A 128 18.21 -1.37 -13.78
N SER A 129 18.89 -1.84 -14.82
CA SER A 129 18.85 -1.16 -16.12
C SER A 129 17.43 -1.03 -16.70
N THR A 130 16.60 -2.09 -16.59
CA THR A 130 15.19 -2.05 -17.01
C THR A 130 14.37 -1.04 -16.21
N LEU A 131 14.50 -1.03 -14.88
CA LEU A 131 13.77 -0.10 -14.03
C LEU A 131 14.21 1.36 -14.25
N LEU A 132 15.51 1.62 -14.45
CA LEU A 132 16.02 2.96 -14.75
C LEU A 132 15.44 3.50 -16.06
N GLN A 133 15.44 2.67 -17.11
CA GLN A 133 14.84 3.03 -18.40
C GLN A 133 13.35 3.40 -18.23
N HIS A 134 12.61 2.62 -17.45
CA HIS A 134 11.19 2.90 -17.19
C HIS A 134 11.00 4.21 -16.41
N ILE A 135 11.85 4.48 -15.42
CA ILE A 135 11.83 5.72 -14.62
C ILE A 135 12.05 6.94 -15.52
N GLU A 136 13.05 6.88 -16.41
CA GLU A 136 13.41 7.98 -17.30
C GLU A 136 12.31 8.28 -18.32
N VAL A 137 11.82 7.24 -19.02
CA VAL A 137 10.78 7.38 -20.05
C VAL A 137 9.48 7.95 -19.48
N ASN A 138 9.13 7.59 -18.24
CA ASN A 138 7.88 8.00 -17.62
C ASN A 138 8.02 9.22 -16.68
N SER A 139 9.23 9.79 -16.57
CA SER A 139 9.53 10.92 -15.68
C SER A 139 9.08 10.66 -14.24
N ILE A 140 9.37 9.47 -13.73
CA ILE A 140 8.99 9.04 -12.38
C ILE A 140 9.79 9.84 -11.35
N ASN A 141 9.12 10.28 -10.28
CA ASN A 141 9.72 11.04 -9.20
C ASN A 141 9.72 10.33 -7.85
N LEU A 142 9.01 9.21 -7.72
CA LEU A 142 8.98 8.37 -6.54
C LEU A 142 8.86 6.92 -6.97
N VAL A 143 9.72 6.05 -6.43
CA VAL A 143 9.64 4.61 -6.63
C VAL A 143 9.27 3.97 -5.29
N VAL A 144 8.24 3.14 -5.31
CA VAL A 144 7.80 2.34 -4.18
C VAL A 144 7.99 0.87 -4.54
N THR A 145 8.67 0.13 -3.68
CA THR A 145 8.88 -1.31 -3.83
C THR A 145 9.13 -1.95 -2.46
N PHE A 146 9.49 -3.23 -2.46
CA PHE A 146 9.77 -4.02 -1.26
C PHE A 146 10.95 -3.49 -0.45
N ASP A 147 11.02 -3.95 0.80
CA ASP A 147 12.14 -3.69 1.70
C ASP A 147 13.30 -4.68 1.47
N ALA A 148 14.35 -4.54 2.28
CA ALA A 148 15.55 -5.37 2.16
C ALA A 148 15.29 -6.87 2.34
N GLY A 149 14.25 -7.23 3.09
CA GLY A 149 13.85 -8.61 3.31
C GLY A 149 12.91 -9.16 2.24
N GLY A 150 12.47 -8.34 1.28
CA GLY A 150 11.46 -8.76 0.30
C GLY A 150 10.12 -9.13 0.95
N VAL A 151 9.81 -8.54 2.11
CA VAL A 151 8.71 -8.89 3.03
C VAL A 151 8.82 -10.29 3.65
N SER A 152 8.85 -11.34 2.83
CA SER A 152 8.85 -12.74 3.25
C SER A 152 10.16 -13.48 2.97
N GLY A 153 11.15 -12.82 2.39
CA GLY A 153 12.39 -13.44 1.91
C GLY A 153 12.32 -13.97 0.47
N HIS A 154 11.25 -13.67 -0.27
CA HIS A 154 11.14 -14.09 -1.67
C HIS A 154 12.27 -13.45 -2.52
N SER A 155 13.02 -14.29 -3.26
CA SER A 155 14.20 -13.87 -4.04
C SER A 155 13.92 -12.71 -5.00
N ASN A 156 12.82 -12.80 -5.76
CA ASN A 156 12.43 -11.74 -6.71
C ASN A 156 12.15 -10.40 -6.01
N HIS A 157 11.53 -10.40 -4.83
CA HIS A 157 11.25 -9.17 -4.07
C HIS A 157 12.56 -8.53 -3.58
N VAL A 158 13.49 -9.36 -3.09
CA VAL A 158 14.83 -8.94 -2.67
C VAL A 158 15.62 -8.37 -3.86
N ALA A 159 15.49 -8.97 -5.05
CA ALA A 159 16.16 -8.48 -6.27
C ALA A 159 15.67 -7.07 -6.66
N LEU A 160 14.36 -6.80 -6.55
CA LEU A 160 13.81 -5.46 -6.79
C LEU A 160 14.38 -4.42 -5.81
N TYR A 161 14.44 -4.76 -4.53
CA TYR A 161 15.08 -3.89 -3.53
C TYR A 161 16.56 -3.64 -3.86
N ALA A 162 17.31 -4.70 -4.18
CA ALA A 162 18.73 -4.61 -4.52
C ALA A 162 18.96 -3.72 -5.76
N ALA A 163 18.13 -3.85 -6.80
CA ALA A 163 18.20 -3.02 -8.00
C ALA A 163 17.99 -1.53 -7.70
N VAL A 164 17.00 -1.19 -6.87
CA VAL A 164 16.78 0.20 -6.42
C VAL A 164 17.99 0.75 -5.66
N ARG A 165 18.69 -0.10 -4.89
CA ARG A 165 19.91 0.28 -4.17
C ARG A 165 21.08 0.60 -5.11
N VAL A 166 21.19 -0.09 -6.24
CA VAL A 166 22.22 0.17 -7.26
C VAL A 166 22.08 1.61 -7.79
N PHE A 167 20.87 2.09 -8.09
CA PHE A 167 20.68 3.46 -8.58
C PHE A 167 21.12 4.52 -7.59
N ARG A 168 20.83 4.32 -6.30
CA ARG A 168 21.21 5.29 -5.25
C ARG A 168 22.72 5.45 -5.14
N ALA A 169 23.49 4.44 -5.52
CA ALA A 169 24.95 4.48 -5.52
C ALA A 169 25.56 5.11 -6.78
N HIS A 170 24.85 5.12 -7.91
CA HIS A 170 25.45 5.41 -9.22
C HIS A 170 24.96 6.68 -9.95
N THR A 171 23.94 7.41 -9.47
CA THR A 171 23.43 8.58 -10.23
C THR A 171 23.07 9.82 -9.40
N SER A 172 23.23 10.98 -10.05
CA SER A 172 22.70 12.33 -9.77
C SER A 172 21.16 12.42 -9.65
N VAL A 173 20.48 11.27 -9.51
CA VAL A 173 19.04 11.07 -9.26
C VAL A 173 18.75 10.99 -7.74
N SER A 174 19.80 11.08 -6.92
CA SER A 174 19.76 10.96 -5.45
C SER A 174 18.79 11.91 -4.73
N GLU A 175 18.46 13.07 -5.31
CA GLU A 175 17.51 14.02 -4.69
C GLU A 175 16.04 13.60 -4.73
N ARG A 176 15.64 12.56 -5.50
CA ARG A 176 14.22 12.24 -5.72
C ARG A 176 13.78 10.86 -5.24
N VAL A 177 14.68 10.00 -4.77
CA VAL A 177 14.32 8.67 -4.29
C VAL A 177 14.16 8.69 -2.77
N THR A 178 12.95 9.02 -2.30
CA THR A 178 12.57 8.82 -0.90
C THR A 178 12.27 7.34 -0.68
N GLN A 179 13.10 6.67 0.11
CA GLN A 179 12.76 5.34 0.62
C GLN A 179 11.68 5.51 1.69
N VAL A 180 10.44 5.18 1.33
CA VAL A 180 9.34 5.13 2.28
C VAL A 180 9.46 3.81 3.04
N TYR A 181 9.99 3.86 4.25
CA TYR A 181 9.88 2.74 5.16
C TYR A 181 8.42 2.69 5.64
N LEU A 182 7.63 1.80 5.05
CA LEU A 182 6.35 1.44 5.65
C LEU A 182 6.71 0.70 6.94
N PRO A 183 6.30 1.20 8.12
CA PRO A 183 6.51 0.46 9.34
C PRO A 183 5.84 -0.92 9.18
N PRO A 184 6.49 -2.02 9.61
CA PRO A 184 5.81 -3.31 9.66
C PRO A 184 4.54 -3.14 10.51
N GLY A 185 3.36 -3.35 9.92
CA GLY A 185 2.10 -3.28 10.64
C GLY A 185 1.86 -4.52 11.52
N PRO A 186 0.98 -4.48 12.53
CA PRO A 186 0.49 -3.32 13.28
C PRO A 186 1.23 -3.23 14.64
N ALA A 187 1.70 -2.05 15.03
CA ALA A 187 1.98 -1.79 16.44
C ALA A 187 0.66 -1.51 17.17
N LEU A 188 -0.22 -2.51 17.26
CA LEU A 188 -1.27 -2.55 18.27
C LEU A 188 -0.63 -2.99 19.59
N TYR A 189 -0.05 -2.05 20.32
CA TYR A 189 0.19 -2.26 21.75
C TYR A 189 -1.12 -2.00 22.48
N SER A 190 -1.91 -3.05 22.71
CA SER A 190 -2.90 -3.03 23.78
C SER A 190 -2.14 -3.19 25.10
N ALA A 191 -1.84 -2.07 25.76
CA ALA A 191 -1.36 -2.08 27.12
C ALA A 191 -2.57 -2.11 28.06
N SER A 192 -2.69 -3.24 28.75
CA SER A 192 -3.33 -3.44 30.07
C SER A 192 -4.83 -3.18 30.22
N ASP A 193 -5.57 -4.28 30.41
CA ASP A 193 -6.42 -4.41 31.60
C ASP A 193 -6.26 -5.83 32.18
N PRO A 194 -5.88 -6.01 33.46
CA PRO A 194 -5.67 -7.32 34.06
C PRO A 194 -6.96 -7.85 34.68
N GLY A 195 -7.43 -9.01 34.21
CA GLY A 195 -8.26 -9.89 35.03
C GLY A 195 -9.51 -10.44 34.37
N CYS A 196 -9.39 -11.62 33.76
CA CYS A 196 -10.38 -12.69 33.92
C CYS A 196 -9.78 -14.03 33.42
N PRO A 197 -9.68 -15.09 34.25
CA PRO A 197 -9.05 -16.33 33.84
C PRO A 197 -10.01 -17.29 33.10
N LEU A 198 -9.50 -17.81 31.99
CA LEU A 198 -9.64 -19.18 31.46
C LEU A 198 -11.04 -19.79 31.24
N ARG A 199 -11.29 -20.20 29.99
CA ARG A 199 -11.60 -21.61 29.70
C ARG A 199 -11.24 -22.01 28.27
N ALA A 200 -10.11 -22.69 28.12
CA ALA A 200 -9.85 -23.52 26.95
C ALA A 200 -10.70 -24.79 27.08
N HIS A 201 -11.57 -25.06 26.11
CA HIS A 201 -12.22 -26.36 26.02
C HIS A 201 -11.31 -27.31 25.23
N GLN A 202 -10.93 -28.39 25.90
CA GLN A 202 -10.05 -29.44 25.43
C GLN A 202 -10.73 -30.36 24.40
N GLN A 203 -9.87 -30.97 23.59
CA GLN A 203 -10.07 -31.91 22.49
C GLN A 203 -11.18 -32.95 22.66
N ARG A 204 -11.77 -33.35 21.52
CA ARG A 204 -12.19 -34.74 21.27
C ARG A 204 -11.62 -35.24 19.95
N SER A 205 -10.88 -36.34 20.07
CA SER A 205 -10.37 -37.24 19.04
C SER A 205 -11.45 -38.18 18.51
N GLY A 206 -11.43 -38.46 17.20
CA GLY A 206 -12.15 -39.57 16.57
C GLY A 206 -11.92 -39.60 15.04
N PRO A 207 -11.63 -40.77 14.42
CA PRO A 207 -11.29 -40.86 13.01
C PRO A 207 -12.55 -41.01 12.14
N GLY A 208 -12.70 -40.16 11.14
CA GLY A 208 -13.78 -40.26 10.16
C GLY A 208 -13.39 -39.52 8.89
N GLN A 209 -13.34 -40.24 7.77
CA GLN A 209 -13.30 -39.66 6.43
C GLN A 209 -14.58 -38.84 6.21
N GLU A 210 -14.45 -37.52 6.08
CA GLU A 210 -15.50 -36.66 5.54
C GLU A 210 -14.97 -35.96 4.30
N SER A 211 -15.58 -36.28 3.16
CA SER A 211 -15.41 -35.57 1.89
C SER A 211 -15.95 -34.14 2.05
N HIS A 212 -15.05 -33.15 2.09
CA HIS A 212 -15.45 -31.74 2.12
C HIS A 212 -15.96 -31.30 0.74
N VAL A 213 -17.28 -31.30 0.59
CA VAL A 213 -17.98 -30.50 -0.42
C VAL A 213 -18.13 -29.10 0.17
N LEU A 214 -17.50 -28.09 -0.47
CA LEU A 214 -17.69 -26.69 -0.11
C LEU A 214 -19.15 -26.27 -0.37
N PRO A 215 -19.83 -25.60 0.56
CA PRO A 215 -21.13 -25.01 0.29
C PRO A 215 -20.98 -23.89 -0.77
N PRO A 216 -21.98 -23.67 -1.63
CA PRO A 216 -21.92 -22.63 -2.64
C PRO A 216 -21.79 -21.26 -1.97
N GLN A 217 -20.75 -20.51 -2.33
CA GLN A 217 -20.58 -19.15 -1.85
C GLN A 217 -21.65 -18.24 -2.47
N PRO A 218 -22.28 -17.34 -1.68
CA PRO A 218 -23.10 -16.28 -2.26
C PRO A 218 -22.23 -15.38 -3.14
N ALA A 219 -22.83 -14.87 -4.23
CA ALA A 219 -22.18 -14.04 -5.23
C ALA A 219 -21.32 -12.93 -4.60
N ALA A 220 -20.12 -12.72 -5.17
CA ALA A 220 -19.22 -11.66 -4.76
C ALA A 220 -19.94 -10.30 -4.79
N LEU A 221 -20.10 -9.70 -3.60
CA LEU A 221 -20.40 -8.29 -3.46
C LEU A 221 -19.18 -7.53 -3.96
N VAL A 222 -19.10 -7.27 -5.27
CA VAL A 222 -18.13 -6.35 -5.85
C VAL A 222 -18.49 -4.96 -5.30
N PRO A 223 -17.66 -4.35 -4.43
CA PRO A 223 -17.91 -2.98 -4.00
C PRO A 223 -17.87 -2.06 -5.24
N PRO A 224 -18.69 -1.00 -5.29
CA PRO A 224 -18.66 -0.08 -6.42
C PRO A 224 -17.25 0.47 -6.60
N PRO A 225 -16.80 0.72 -7.85
CA PRO A 225 -15.47 1.24 -8.12
C PRO A 225 -15.24 2.50 -7.28
N LEU A 226 -14.10 2.55 -6.59
CA LEU A 226 -13.69 3.65 -5.69
C LEU A 226 -13.76 5.04 -6.34
N ARG A 227 -13.74 5.11 -7.68
CA ARG A 227 -14.00 6.31 -8.47
C ARG A 227 -15.34 6.99 -8.11
N ALA A 228 -16.35 6.23 -7.72
CA ALA A 228 -17.64 6.77 -7.27
C ALA A 228 -17.56 7.40 -5.87
N LEU A 229 -16.67 6.91 -5.00
CA LEU A 229 -16.48 7.43 -3.64
C LEU A 229 -15.57 8.67 -3.59
N LEU A 230 -14.84 8.96 -4.67
CA LEU A 230 -13.91 10.09 -4.77
C LEU A 230 -14.43 11.27 -5.62
N GLN A 231 -15.70 11.27 -6.01
CA GLN A 231 -16.33 12.45 -6.63
C GLN A 231 -16.48 13.58 -5.59
N VAL A 232 -15.41 14.36 -5.43
CA VAL A 232 -15.46 15.68 -4.83
C VAL A 232 -16.13 16.61 -5.86
N HIS A 233 -17.18 17.26 -5.42
CA HIS A 233 -18.06 18.16 -6.16
C HIS A 233 -17.25 19.26 -6.92
N GLU A 234 -16.97 19.05 -8.21
CA GLU A 234 -16.49 20.11 -9.13
C GLU A 234 -17.65 21.05 -9.51
N ASN A 235 -18.25 21.73 -8.53
CA ASN A 235 -19.30 22.69 -8.82
C ASN A 235 -19.32 23.81 -7.78
N GLN A 236 -18.20 24.52 -7.59
CA GLN A 236 -18.13 25.86 -7.01
C GLN A 236 -16.78 26.51 -7.37
N LEU A 237 -16.56 26.87 -8.64
CA LEU A 237 -15.61 27.93 -9.00
C LEU A 237 -16.33 28.85 -9.98
N SER A 238 -17.02 29.80 -9.38
CA SER A 238 -17.73 30.91 -10.01
C SER A 238 -16.78 31.68 -10.92
N ALA A 239 -17.27 31.91 -12.14
CA ALA A 239 -16.69 32.82 -13.10
C ALA A 239 -16.38 34.19 -12.48
N LEU A 240 -15.15 34.67 -12.67
CA LEU A 240 -14.84 36.09 -12.58
C LEU A 240 -14.47 36.60 -13.98
N PRO A 241 -15.07 37.71 -14.44
CA PRO A 241 -14.97 38.16 -15.81
C PRO A 241 -13.65 38.90 -16.04
N LEU A 242 -12.98 38.57 -17.15
CA LEU A 242 -11.97 39.43 -17.74
C LEU A 242 -12.67 40.62 -18.40
N LYS A 243 -12.26 41.83 -18.05
CA LYS A 243 -12.63 43.06 -18.75
C LYS A 243 -11.55 44.13 -18.53
N PRO A 244 -11.39 45.07 -19.47
CA PRO A 244 -11.28 44.93 -20.92
C PRO A 244 -9.82 44.90 -21.39
#